data_AF-A0A090QJE6-F1
#
_entry.id   AF-A0A090QJE6-F1
#
_cell.length_a   1.000
_cell.length_b   1.000
_cell.length_c   1.000
_cell.angle_alpha   90.00
_cell.angle_beta   90.00
_cell.angle_gamma   90.00
#
_symmetry.space_group_name_H-M   'P 1'
#
loop_
_entity.id
_entity.type
_entity.pdbx_description
1 polymer ?
#
loop_
_entity_poly.entity_id
_entity_poly.type
_entity_poly.pdbx_seq_one_letter_code
_entity_poly.pdbx_strand_id
1 'polypeptide(L)'
;MYGSAHDEVRGTIWLFWFLAALPWAPVLFYQVARFFKAGEEGVQTTQTGYMGYLWCWLLSPMLLFTMAGNILPSYVMPGLPALGLLIAGYHTRQPLPEKVFKIGLITPVLLVVVAGLLNLNLVGKEPEKELMAAWSTQAEKENSALVYINKRPFSAQFYSAGKAQQMTTDLSTFLQEQRQDTFLVLEKSAVPSGFLWDKQRCELRAESAKRQLVHCKVGS
;
A
#
# COMPACT_ATOMS: atom_id res chain seq x y z
N MET A 1 16.70 1.64 -7.59
CA MET A 1 15.31 1.75 -8.06
C MET A 1 14.41 1.27 -6.94
N TYR A 2 13.44 2.11 -6.55
CA TYR A 2 12.66 1.96 -5.32
C TYR A 2 11.50 0.98 -5.50
N GLY A 3 11.24 0.17 -4.48
CA GLY A 3 10.15 -0.79 -4.42
C GLY A 3 10.58 -2.19 -4.83
N SER A 4 10.24 -3.19 -4.01
CA SER A 4 10.08 -4.54 -4.52
C SER A 4 9.13 -4.43 -5.70
N ALA A 5 9.59 -4.72 -6.91
CA ALA A 5 8.70 -4.74 -8.05
C ALA A 5 7.60 -5.74 -7.73
N HIS A 6 6.37 -5.25 -7.55
CA HIS A 6 5.21 -6.14 -7.55
C HIS A 6 5.00 -6.47 -9.02
N ASP A 7 5.61 -7.57 -9.43
CA ASP A 7 5.49 -8.07 -10.79
C ASP A 7 4.07 -8.61 -10.97
N GLU A 8 3.21 -7.74 -11.47
CA GLU A 8 1.81 -8.04 -11.73
C GLU A 8 1.63 -8.46 -13.18
N VAL A 9 0.70 -9.40 -13.41
CA VAL A 9 0.41 -9.86 -14.76
C VAL A 9 -0.10 -8.68 -15.60
N ARG A 10 0.44 -8.52 -16.81
CA ARG A 10 0.04 -7.45 -17.74
C ARG A 10 -1.47 -7.46 -17.96
N GLY A 11 -2.09 -6.29 -17.90
CA GLY A 11 -3.54 -6.12 -18.00
C GLY A 11 -4.34 -6.22 -16.69
N THR A 12 -3.70 -6.54 -15.55
CA THR A 12 -4.38 -6.57 -14.23
C THR A 12 -4.98 -5.21 -13.85
N ILE A 13 -4.50 -4.11 -14.46
CA ILE A 13 -5.08 -2.78 -14.30
C ILE A 13 -6.58 -2.71 -14.61
N TRP A 14 -7.08 -3.51 -15.56
CA TRP A 14 -8.51 -3.55 -15.90
C TRP A 14 -9.33 -4.19 -14.77
N LEU A 15 -8.78 -5.21 -14.12
CA LEU A 15 -9.38 -5.82 -12.93
C LEU A 15 -9.37 -4.84 -11.76
N PHE A 16 -8.25 -4.14 -11.53
CA PHE A 16 -8.17 -3.10 -10.50
C PHE A 16 -9.19 -1.99 -10.74
N TRP A 17 -9.36 -1.56 -11.99
CA TRP A 17 -10.37 -0.57 -12.33
C TRP A 17 -11.77 -1.07 -12.02
N PHE A 18 -12.10 -2.30 -12.45
CA PHE A 18 -13.43 -2.86 -12.21
C PHE A 18 -13.74 -2.96 -10.72
N LEU A 19 -12.80 -3.46 -9.92
CA LEU A 19 -12.95 -3.60 -8.47
C LEU A 19 -13.02 -2.23 -7.77
N ALA A 20 -12.15 -1.28 -8.14
CA ALA A 20 -12.13 0.06 -7.57
C ALA A 20 -13.40 0.85 -7.91
N ALA A 21 -14.00 0.57 -9.07
CA ALA A 21 -15.22 1.21 -9.53
C ALA A 21 -16.50 0.54 -9.01
N LEU A 22 -16.44 -0.53 -8.21
CA LEU A 22 -17.65 -1.11 -7.62
C LEU A 22 -18.30 -0.14 -6.60
N PRO A 23 -19.63 -0.07 -6.55
CA PRO A 23 -20.63 -0.81 -7.34
C PRO A 23 -20.98 -0.16 -8.70
N TRP A 24 -20.33 0.95 -9.05
CA TRP A 24 -20.67 1.81 -10.17
C TRP A 24 -20.25 1.28 -11.54
N ALA A 25 -19.20 0.46 -11.66
CA ALA A 25 -18.80 -0.15 -12.93
C ALA A 25 -19.94 -0.95 -13.59
N PRO A 26 -20.61 -1.90 -12.89
CA PRO A 26 -21.81 -2.55 -13.41
C PRO A 26 -22.94 -1.58 -13.80
N VAL A 27 -23.14 -0.51 -13.04
CA VAL A 27 -24.16 0.52 -13.33
C VAL A 27 -23.85 1.25 -14.63
N LEU A 28 -22.58 1.59 -14.87
CA LEU A 28 -22.15 2.18 -16.14
C LEU A 28 -22.41 1.22 -17.31
N PHE A 29 -21.98 -0.05 -17.20
CA PHE A 29 -22.22 -1.04 -18.27
C PHE A 29 -23.71 -1.23 -18.57
N TYR A 30 -24.56 -1.27 -17.53
CA TYR A 30 -26.01 -1.36 -17.70
C TYR A 30 -26.59 -0.14 -18.44
N GLN A 31 -26.18 1.08 -18.06
CA GLN A 31 -26.65 2.29 -18.73
C GLN A 31 -26.21 2.36 -20.19
N VAL A 32 -24.95 2.00 -20.47
CA VAL A 32 -24.43 1.93 -21.84
C VAL A 32 -25.21 0.92 -22.68
N ALA A 33 -25.50 -0.26 -22.13
CA ALA A 33 -26.30 -1.26 -22.84
C ALA A 33 -27.73 -0.79 -23.12
N ARG A 34 -28.37 -0.09 -22.17
CA ARG A 34 -29.71 0.51 -22.37
C ARG A 34 -29.69 1.62 -23.42
N PHE A 35 -28.66 2.44 -23.40
CA PHE A 35 -28.44 3.52 -24.34
C PHE A 35 -28.38 2.99 -25.79
N PHE A 36 -27.54 1.98 -26.05
CA PHE A 36 -27.47 1.34 -27.36
C PHE A 36 -28.77 0.63 -27.78
N LYS A 37 -29.49 0.00 -26.83
CA LYS A 37 -30.79 -0.63 -27.10
C LYS A 37 -31.88 0.36 -27.48
N ALA A 38 -31.81 1.60 -27.02
CA ALA A 38 -32.76 2.65 -27.35
C ALA A 38 -32.58 3.20 -28.78
N GLY A 39 -31.57 2.72 -29.53
CA GLY A 39 -31.28 3.19 -30.89
C GLY A 39 -30.66 4.58 -30.92
N GLU A 40 -30.18 5.10 -29.78
CA GLU A 40 -29.43 6.35 -29.75
C GLU A 40 -28.05 6.12 -30.40
N GLU A 41 -27.74 6.87 -31.45
CA GLU A 41 -26.45 6.78 -32.15
C GLU A 41 -25.31 7.28 -31.28
N GLY A 42 -24.79 6.36 -30.46
CA GLY A 42 -23.49 6.46 -29.81
C GLY A 42 -23.23 7.71 -28.96
N VAL A 43 -21.98 7.81 -28.56
CA VAL A 43 -21.38 8.86 -27.72
C VAL A 43 -21.44 10.27 -28.36
N GLN A 44 -21.93 10.37 -29.60
CA GLN A 44 -21.86 11.56 -30.46
C GLN A 44 -23.14 12.44 -30.46
N THR A 45 -24.20 12.03 -29.77
CA THR A 45 -25.51 12.71 -29.81
C THR A 45 -25.59 14.05 -29.05
N THR A 46 -24.50 14.50 -28.42
CA THR A 46 -24.36 15.90 -27.96
C THR A 46 -23.43 16.62 -28.92
N GLN A 47 -23.86 17.78 -29.45
CA GLN A 47 -23.12 18.64 -30.39
C GLN A 47 -21.68 19.03 -29.95
N THR A 48 -21.25 18.64 -28.75
CA THR A 48 -19.98 19.01 -28.10
C THR A 48 -18.99 17.86 -27.90
N GLY A 49 -19.28 16.61 -28.29
CA GLY A 49 -18.35 15.47 -28.13
C GLY A 49 -18.00 15.13 -26.67
N TYR A 50 -18.71 15.73 -25.71
CA TYR A 50 -18.40 15.69 -24.28
C TYR A 50 -18.35 14.27 -23.70
N MET A 51 -19.31 13.41 -24.06
CA MET A 51 -19.32 12.01 -23.61
C MET A 51 -18.09 11.24 -24.12
N GLY A 52 -17.59 11.56 -25.32
CA GLY A 52 -16.42 10.91 -25.92
C GLY A 52 -15.15 11.30 -25.18
N TYR A 53 -15.03 12.58 -24.85
CA TYR A 53 -13.98 13.05 -23.96
C TYR A 53 -13.97 12.31 -22.62
N LEU A 54 -15.14 12.13 -21.98
CA LEU A 54 -15.24 11.42 -20.70
C LEU A 54 -14.82 9.94 -20.82
N TRP A 55 -15.17 9.25 -21.92
CA TRP A 55 -14.69 7.89 -22.18
C TRP A 55 -13.17 7.85 -22.38
N CYS A 56 -12.61 8.77 -23.16
CA CYS A 56 -11.16 8.87 -23.32
C CYS A 56 -10.46 9.13 -21.98
N TRP A 57 -11.02 10.00 -21.14
CA TRP A 57 -10.50 10.28 -19.81
C TRP A 57 -10.56 9.05 -18.89
N LEU A 58 -11.69 8.33 -18.88
CA LEU A 58 -11.84 7.09 -18.11
C LEU A 58 -10.83 6.02 -18.54
N LEU A 59 -10.65 5.83 -19.85
CA LEU A 59 -9.85 4.75 -20.42
C LEU A 59 -8.35 5.04 -20.43
N SER A 60 -7.95 6.32 -20.48
CA SER A 60 -6.55 6.75 -20.52
C SER A 60 -5.63 6.05 -19.51
N PRO A 61 -5.92 6.03 -18.19
CA PRO A 61 -5.04 5.36 -17.23
C PRO A 61 -4.94 3.85 -17.48
N MET A 62 -6.04 3.18 -17.83
CA MET A 62 -6.00 1.74 -18.12
C MET A 62 -5.15 1.46 -19.35
N LEU A 63 -5.33 2.22 -20.44
CA LEU A 63 -4.55 2.06 -21.66
C LEU A 63 -3.06 2.30 -21.41
N LEU A 64 -2.71 3.36 -20.67
CA LEU A 64 -1.33 3.69 -20.33
C LEU A 64 -0.65 2.60 -19.50
N PHE A 65 -1.35 2.06 -18.49
CA PHE A 65 -0.79 1.09 -17.55
C PHE A 65 -1.00 -0.37 -17.94
N THR A 66 -1.68 -0.67 -19.07
CA THR A 66 -1.91 -2.05 -19.51
C THR A 66 -0.61 -2.81 -19.75
N MET A 67 0.46 -2.13 -20.22
CA MET A 67 1.78 -2.73 -20.50
C MET A 67 2.78 -2.58 -19.34
N ALA A 68 2.41 -1.96 -18.23
CA ALA A 68 3.31 -1.74 -17.11
C ALA A 68 3.42 -3.01 -16.24
N GLY A 69 4.65 -3.45 -15.95
CA GLY A 69 4.93 -4.62 -15.09
C GLY A 69 4.97 -4.31 -13.59
N ASN A 70 4.86 -3.04 -13.19
CA ASN A 70 4.77 -2.63 -11.80
C ASN A 70 3.62 -1.62 -11.66
N ILE A 71 2.44 -2.11 -11.28
CA ILE A 71 1.22 -1.31 -11.18
C ILE A 71 0.61 -1.40 -9.78
N LEU A 72 0.06 -0.28 -9.31
CA LEU A 72 -0.67 -0.22 -8.05
C LEU A 72 -2.16 -0.05 -8.34
N PRO A 73 -3.06 -0.63 -7.51
CA PRO A 73 -4.50 -0.42 -7.65
C PRO A 73 -4.91 1.06 -7.68
N SER A 74 -4.14 1.95 -7.03
CA SER A 74 -4.41 3.40 -7.02
C SER A 74 -4.28 4.07 -8.39
N TYR A 75 -3.63 3.44 -9.38
CA TYR A 75 -3.41 4.03 -10.70
C TYR A 75 -4.70 4.23 -11.51
N VAL A 76 -5.80 3.58 -11.12
CA VAL A 76 -7.11 3.73 -11.78
C VAL A 76 -7.92 4.90 -11.23
N MET A 77 -7.55 5.44 -10.06
CA MET A 77 -8.29 6.52 -9.38
C MET A 77 -8.48 7.78 -10.23
N PRO A 78 -7.50 8.24 -11.04
CA PRO A 78 -7.68 9.42 -11.88
C PRO A 78 -8.84 9.31 -12.90
N GLY A 79 -9.29 8.10 -13.24
CA GLY A 79 -10.42 7.87 -14.15
C GLY A 79 -11.80 7.86 -13.45
N LEU A 80 -11.85 7.74 -12.11
CA LEU A 80 -13.12 7.65 -11.37
C LEU A 80 -14.00 8.92 -11.47
N PRO A 81 -13.46 10.15 -11.52
CA PRO A 81 -14.29 11.33 -11.78
C PRO A 81 -15.04 11.25 -13.12
N ALA A 82 -14.37 10.78 -14.17
CA ALA A 82 -14.98 10.59 -15.48
C ALA A 82 -16.10 9.55 -15.45
N LEU A 83 -15.92 8.45 -14.70
CA LEU A 83 -16.97 7.45 -14.45
C LEU A 83 -18.22 8.09 -13.83
N GLY A 84 -18.06 8.92 -12.80
CA GLY A 84 -19.18 9.61 -12.15
C GLY A 84 -19.94 10.52 -13.11
N LEU A 85 -19.21 11.28 -13.93
CA LEU A 85 -19.80 12.17 -14.93
C LEU A 85 -20.51 11.39 -16.05
N LEU A 86 -19.97 10.25 -16.49
CA LEU A 86 -20.63 9.38 -17.47
C LEU A 86 -21.95 8.83 -16.91
N ILE A 87 -21.94 8.33 -15.67
CA ILE A 87 -23.16 7.82 -15.02
C ILE A 87 -24.21 8.92 -14.91
N ALA A 88 -23.83 10.12 -14.46
CA ALA A 88 -24.74 11.26 -14.39
C ALA A 88 -25.27 11.66 -15.78
N GLY A 89 -24.40 11.65 -16.79
CA GLY A 89 -24.74 11.98 -18.16
C GLY A 89 -25.69 10.98 -18.83
N TYR A 90 -25.55 9.68 -18.56
CA TYR A 90 -26.52 8.69 -19.03
C TYR A 90 -27.82 8.76 -18.23
N HIS A 91 -27.74 9.05 -16.92
CA HIS A 91 -28.92 9.19 -16.06
C HIS A 91 -29.85 10.32 -16.51
N THR A 92 -29.33 11.47 -16.96
CA THR A 92 -30.16 12.59 -17.43
C THR A 92 -30.97 12.25 -18.68
N ARG A 93 -30.47 11.34 -19.53
CA ARG A 93 -31.19 10.86 -20.72
C ARG A 93 -32.11 9.68 -20.41
N GLN A 94 -31.60 8.72 -19.64
CA GLN A 94 -32.29 7.50 -19.26
C GLN A 94 -32.18 7.28 -17.76
N PRO A 95 -33.14 7.78 -16.98
CA PRO A 95 -33.03 7.79 -15.53
C PRO A 95 -32.90 6.38 -14.95
N LEU A 96 -32.09 6.31 -13.91
CA LEU A 96 -31.91 5.13 -13.08
C LEU A 96 -32.91 5.18 -11.91
N PRO A 97 -33.40 4.03 -11.43
CA PRO A 97 -34.21 3.96 -10.22
C PRO A 97 -33.44 4.47 -9.00
N GLU A 98 -34.12 5.15 -8.08
CA GLU A 98 -33.52 5.67 -6.83
C GLU A 98 -32.83 4.58 -5.99
N LYS A 99 -33.31 3.33 -6.08
CA LYS A 99 -32.71 2.18 -5.37
C LYS A 99 -31.24 1.98 -5.73
N VAL A 100 -30.82 2.31 -6.95
CA VAL A 100 -29.42 2.20 -7.39
C VAL A 100 -28.52 3.15 -6.60
N PHE A 101 -28.97 4.37 -6.31
CA PHE A 101 -28.22 5.32 -5.50
C PHE A 101 -28.12 4.89 -4.03
N LYS A 102 -29.11 4.17 -3.51
CA LYS A 102 -29.04 3.56 -2.17
C LYS A 102 -27.93 2.51 -2.07
N ILE A 103 -27.73 1.71 -3.13
CA ILE A 103 -26.60 0.76 -3.22
C ILE A 103 -25.27 1.52 -3.25
N GLY A 104 -25.25 2.69 -3.90
CA GLY A 104 -24.09 3.60 -3.92
C GLY A 104 -23.62 4.05 -2.55
N LEU A 105 -24.48 4.05 -1.52
CA LEU A 105 -24.12 4.41 -0.14
C LEU A 105 -23.17 3.39 0.51
N ILE A 106 -23.05 2.18 -0.05
CA ILE A 106 -22.11 1.16 0.44
C ILE A 106 -20.67 1.68 0.40
N THR A 107 -20.28 2.42 -0.66
CA THR A 107 -18.92 2.92 -0.83
C THR A 107 -18.51 3.91 0.28
N PRO A 108 -19.23 5.02 0.56
CA PRO A 108 -18.88 5.92 1.65
C PRO A 108 -18.99 5.25 3.02
N VAL A 109 -19.94 4.34 3.24
CA VAL A 109 -20.04 3.57 4.49
C VAL A 109 -18.80 2.72 4.70
N LEU A 110 -18.35 1.99 3.67
CA LEU A 110 -17.13 1.19 3.73
C LEU A 110 -15.90 2.07 4.02
N LEU A 111 -15.79 3.24 3.38
CA LEU A 111 -14.70 4.19 3.63
C LEU A 111 -14.70 4.68 5.08
N VAL A 112 -15.86 5.02 5.64
CA VAL A 112 -15.99 5.44 7.05
C VAL A 112 -15.61 4.30 8.00
N VAL A 113 -16.05 3.07 7.71
CA VAL A 113 -15.68 1.88 8.50
C VAL A 113 -14.17 1.66 8.47
N VAL A 114 -13.56 1.66 7.29
CA VAL A 114 -12.10 1.49 7.14
C VAL A 114 -11.34 2.62 7.86
N ALA A 115 -11.76 3.88 7.68
CA ALA A 115 -11.15 5.02 8.37
C ALA A 115 -11.29 4.89 9.89
N GLY A 116 -12.44 4.43 10.39
CA GLY A 116 -12.66 4.14 11.81
C GLY A 116 -11.74 3.05 12.33
N LEU A 117 -11.60 1.92 11.61
CA LEU A 117 -10.70 0.82 11.99
C LEU A 117 -9.23 1.27 12.03
N LEU A 118 -8.81 2.12 11.10
CA LEU A 118 -7.47 2.69 11.07
C LEU A 118 -7.25 3.65 12.25
N ASN A 119 -8.21 4.52 12.56
CA ASN A 119 -8.12 5.47 13.68
C ASN A 119 -8.06 4.75 15.04
N LEU A 120 -8.84 3.67 15.19
CA LEU A 120 -8.82 2.83 16.39
C LEU A 120 -7.57 1.96 16.52
N ASN A 121 -6.59 2.08 15.61
CA ASN A 121 -5.36 1.27 15.56
C ASN A 121 -5.63 -0.26 15.55
N LEU A 122 -6.81 -0.69 15.13
CA LEU A 122 -7.19 -2.11 15.06
C LEU A 122 -6.50 -2.82 13.88
N VAL A 123 -6.06 -2.05 12.89
CA VAL A 123 -5.15 -2.49 11.83
C VAL A 123 -3.75 -2.07 12.29
N GLY A 124 -2.96 -3.04 12.75
CA GLY A 124 -1.71 -2.82 13.46
C GLY A 124 -0.81 -1.77 12.81
N LYS A 125 -0.27 -0.86 13.64
CA LYS A 125 0.67 0.19 13.22
C LYS A 125 1.87 -0.41 12.49
N GLU A 126 2.45 0.37 11.57
CA GLU A 126 3.66 -0.03 10.86
C GLU A 126 4.77 -0.38 11.87
N PRO A 127 5.13 -1.67 12.04
CA PRO A 127 5.97 -2.12 13.15
C PRO A 127 7.37 -1.53 13.07
N GLU A 128 7.85 -1.22 11.86
CA GLU A 128 9.14 -0.56 11.66
C GLU A 128 9.12 0.93 12.01
N LYS A 129 7.99 1.63 11.84
CA LYS A 129 7.90 3.05 12.19
C LYS A 129 8.08 3.25 13.70
N GLU A 130 7.38 2.44 14.51
CA GLU A 130 7.51 2.50 15.97
C GLU A 130 8.92 2.09 16.43
N LEU A 131 9.46 1.03 15.84
CA LEU A 131 10.80 0.53 16.19
C LEU A 131 11.89 1.54 15.84
N MET A 132 11.78 2.20 14.68
CA MET A 132 12.72 3.25 14.27
C MET A 132 12.55 4.55 15.04
N ALA A 133 11.32 4.88 15.47
CA ALA A 133 11.10 5.98 16.42
C ALA A 133 11.83 5.72 17.75
N ALA A 134 11.69 4.51 18.32
CA ALA A 134 12.37 4.12 19.55
C ALA A 134 13.90 4.05 19.41
N TRP A 135 14.42 3.64 18.24
CA TRP A 135 15.85 3.72 17.93
C TRP A 135 16.33 5.17 17.82
N SER A 136 15.52 6.05 17.22
CA SER A 136 15.91 7.43 16.96
C SER A 136 16.13 8.27 18.23
N THR A 137 15.54 7.84 19.35
CA THR A 137 15.67 8.48 20.67
C THR A 137 16.82 7.92 21.52
N GLN A 138 17.54 6.90 21.06
CA GLN A 138 18.66 6.32 21.80
C GLN A 138 19.90 7.22 21.72
N ALA A 139 20.63 7.35 22.83
CA ALA A 139 21.83 8.19 22.90
C ALA A 139 22.98 7.63 22.03
N GLU A 140 23.06 6.31 21.90
CA GLU A 140 24.13 5.59 21.21
C GLU A 140 23.92 5.53 19.68
N LYS A 141 22.83 6.11 19.17
CA LYS A 141 22.41 6.07 17.76
C LYS A 141 23.51 6.52 16.79
N GLU A 142 24.23 7.59 17.11
CA GLU A 142 25.24 8.15 16.21
C GLU A 142 26.56 7.37 16.24
N ASN A 143 26.81 6.63 17.33
CA ASN A 143 28.05 5.86 17.53
C ASN A 143 27.87 4.35 17.30
N SER A 144 26.66 3.92 16.92
CA SER A 144 26.33 2.52 16.72
C SER A 144 25.78 2.27 15.33
N ALA A 145 26.16 1.14 14.72
CA ALA A 145 25.55 0.71 13.47
C ALA A 145 24.11 0.25 13.69
N LEU A 146 23.25 0.35 12.67
CA LEU A 146 21.90 -0.20 12.68
C LEU A 146 21.83 -1.34 11.66
N VAL A 147 21.72 -2.58 12.13
CA VAL A 147 21.82 -3.80 11.31
C VAL A 147 20.55 -4.63 11.43
N TYR A 148 19.96 -4.96 10.28
CA TYR A 148 18.84 -5.88 10.14
C TYR A 148 19.35 -7.26 9.75
N ILE A 149 19.00 -8.29 10.54
CA ILE A 149 19.37 -9.67 10.25
C ILE A 149 18.36 -10.28 9.27
N ASN A 150 18.86 -11.01 8.27
CA ASN A 150 18.15 -11.67 7.18
C ASN A 150 17.47 -10.74 6.18
N LYS A 151 16.57 -9.86 6.64
CA LYS A 151 15.74 -9.02 5.77
C LYS A 151 15.61 -7.59 6.30
N ARG A 152 16.06 -6.63 5.48
CA ARG A 152 15.85 -5.20 5.73
C ARG A 152 14.65 -4.70 4.92
N PRO A 153 13.49 -4.40 5.54
CA PRO A 153 12.34 -3.86 4.82
C PRO A 153 12.60 -2.43 4.34
N PHE A 154 11.89 -1.99 3.30
CA PHE A 154 11.99 -0.62 2.79
C PHE A 154 11.64 0.45 3.84
N SER A 155 10.64 0.17 4.69
CA SER A 155 10.26 1.05 5.80
C SER A 155 11.43 1.29 6.76
N ALA A 156 12.25 0.27 7.04
CA ALA A 156 13.46 0.44 7.83
C ALA A 156 14.48 1.38 7.18
N GLN A 157 14.71 1.26 5.87
CA GLN A 157 15.61 2.17 5.15
C GLN A 157 15.09 3.61 5.15
N PHE A 158 13.78 3.79 4.95
CA PHE A 158 13.12 5.09 4.95
C PHE A 158 13.19 5.78 6.32
N TYR A 159 12.71 5.11 7.37
CA TYR A 159 12.65 5.69 8.72
C TYR A 159 14.02 5.79 9.42
N SER A 160 15.04 5.08 8.94
CA SER A 160 16.43 5.23 9.42
C SER A 160 17.25 6.27 8.63
N ALA A 161 16.65 6.98 7.68
CA ALA A 161 17.35 7.89 6.76
C ALA A 161 18.54 7.22 6.05
N GLY A 162 18.38 5.94 5.67
CA GLY A 162 19.42 5.17 4.97
C GLY A 162 20.48 4.54 5.87
N LYS A 163 20.45 4.75 7.20
CA LYS A 163 21.42 4.16 8.14
C LYS A 163 21.24 2.65 8.37
N ALA A 164 20.05 2.09 8.13
CA ALA A 164 19.80 0.66 8.29
C ALA A 164 20.57 -0.16 7.24
N GLN A 165 21.41 -1.08 7.69
CA GLN A 165 22.14 -2.04 6.86
C GLN A 165 21.49 -3.42 6.94
N GLN A 166 21.64 -4.24 5.91
CA GLN A 166 21.18 -5.63 5.90
C GLN A 166 22.37 -6.56 6.04
N MET A 167 22.21 -7.60 6.84
CA MET A 167 23.18 -8.69 6.95
C MET A 167 22.47 -10.04 6.83
N THR A 168 23.11 -10.98 6.13
CA THR A 168 22.61 -12.35 5.94
C THR A 168 23.34 -13.40 6.78
N THR A 169 24.38 -12.98 7.52
CA THR A 169 25.13 -13.85 8.42
C THR A 169 24.33 -14.19 9.67
N ASP A 170 24.58 -15.38 10.24
CA ASP A 170 23.98 -15.81 11.50
C ASP A 170 24.34 -14.88 12.67
N LEU A 171 23.37 -14.71 13.58
CA LEU A 171 23.49 -13.84 14.77
C LEU A 171 24.73 -14.16 15.60
N SER A 172 25.05 -15.44 15.82
CA SER A 172 26.19 -15.86 16.65
C SER A 172 27.53 -15.46 16.04
N THR A 173 27.69 -15.63 14.73
CA THR A 173 28.93 -15.27 14.02
C THR A 173 29.12 -13.75 14.03
N PHE A 174 28.03 -13.00 13.85
CA PHE A 174 28.09 -11.55 13.93
C PHE A 174 28.52 -11.03 15.30
N LEU A 175 27.96 -11.59 16.38
CA LEU A 175 28.33 -11.18 17.74
C LEU A 175 29.81 -11.45 18.06
N GLN A 176 30.44 -12.42 17.38
CA GLN A 176 31.87 -12.69 17.52
C GLN A 176 32.75 -11.73 16.70
N GLU A 177 32.29 -11.34 15.51
CA GLU A 177 33.04 -10.47 14.59
C GLU A 177 32.76 -8.96 14.81
N GLN A 178 31.87 -8.63 15.75
CA GLN A 178 31.43 -7.26 16.00
C GLN A 178 32.60 -6.36 16.44
N ARG A 179 32.87 -5.32 15.65
CA ARG A 179 33.96 -4.33 15.91
C ARG A 179 33.49 -2.99 16.48
N GLN A 180 32.19 -2.70 16.41
CA GLN A 180 31.58 -1.46 16.91
C GLN A 180 30.21 -1.74 17.53
N ASP A 181 29.74 -0.87 18.42
CA ASP A 181 28.42 -0.99 19.04
C ASP A 181 27.36 -1.05 17.94
N THR A 182 26.38 -1.93 18.08
CA THR A 182 25.42 -2.19 17.01
C THR A 182 24.03 -2.38 17.57
N PHE A 183 23.07 -1.65 17.00
CA PHE A 183 21.66 -1.93 17.10
C PHE A 183 21.28 -3.05 16.12
N LEU A 184 20.92 -4.20 16.65
CA LEU A 184 20.42 -5.34 15.91
C LEU A 184 18.90 -5.31 15.88
N VAL A 185 18.35 -5.46 14.67
CA VAL A 185 16.93 -5.64 14.44
C VAL A 185 16.70 -7.02 13.84
N LEU A 186 15.92 -7.83 14.53
CA LEU A 186 15.66 -9.22 14.15
C LEU A 186 14.21 -9.62 14.43
N GLU A 187 13.74 -10.63 13.71
CA GLU A 187 12.40 -11.18 13.90
C GLU A 187 12.34 -11.99 15.19
N LYS A 188 11.23 -11.87 15.94
CA LYS A 188 11.02 -12.59 17.21
C LYS A 188 11.13 -14.12 17.04
N SER A 189 10.73 -14.63 15.87
CA SER A 189 10.84 -16.04 15.49
C SER A 189 12.28 -16.51 15.24
N ALA A 190 13.21 -15.59 14.95
CA ALA A 190 14.60 -15.92 14.69
C ALA A 190 15.45 -15.97 15.96
N VAL A 191 14.89 -15.57 17.11
CA VAL A 191 15.56 -15.65 18.42
C VAL A 191 15.39 -17.06 18.98
N PRO A 192 16.48 -17.80 19.28
CA PRO A 192 16.38 -19.13 19.88
C PRO A 192 15.64 -19.10 21.22
N SER A 193 14.83 -20.13 21.48
CA SER A 193 14.11 -20.30 22.75
C SER A 193 15.08 -20.28 23.93
N GLY A 194 14.93 -19.32 24.85
CA GLY A 194 15.80 -19.17 26.02
C GLY A 194 17.08 -18.34 25.79
N PHE A 195 17.19 -17.65 24.65
CA PHE A 195 18.28 -16.70 24.41
C PHE A 195 18.15 -15.48 25.35
N LEU A 196 19.17 -15.25 26.18
CA LEU A 196 19.21 -14.13 27.12
C LEU A 196 20.16 -13.05 26.60
N TRP A 197 19.62 -11.93 26.16
CA TRP A 197 20.38 -10.79 25.64
C TRP A 197 21.41 -10.27 26.64
N ASP A 198 21.05 -10.18 27.92
CA ASP A 198 21.93 -9.69 28.99
C ASP A 198 23.24 -10.49 29.08
N LYS A 199 23.20 -11.80 28.80
CA LYS A 199 24.38 -12.67 28.82
C LYS A 199 25.33 -12.45 27.63
N GLN A 200 24.87 -11.74 26.60
CA GLN A 200 25.61 -11.47 25.36
C GLN A 200 26.03 -9.99 25.25
N ARG A 201 26.00 -9.23 26.35
CA ARG A 201 26.26 -7.77 26.37
C ARG A 201 25.33 -7.01 25.43
N CYS A 202 24.11 -7.53 25.30
CA CYS A 202 23.07 -6.98 24.47
C CYS A 202 21.89 -6.58 25.36
N GLU A 203 21.31 -5.41 25.12
CA GLU A 203 20.17 -4.90 25.88
C GLU A 203 18.98 -4.71 24.94
N LEU A 204 17.83 -5.29 25.30
CA LEU A 204 16.60 -5.09 24.55
C LEU A 204 16.10 -3.65 24.74
N ARG A 205 16.08 -2.86 23.67
CA ARG A 205 15.70 -1.43 23.71
C ARG A 205 14.25 -1.19 23.32
N ALA A 206 13.72 -1.96 22.38
CA ALA A 206 12.33 -1.85 21.96
C ALA A 206 11.84 -3.13 21.30
N GLU A 207 10.52 -3.30 21.25
CA GLU A 207 9.88 -4.38 20.52
C GLU A 207 8.72 -3.85 19.70
N SER A 208 8.46 -4.52 18.58
CA SER A 208 7.23 -4.39 17.81
C SER A 208 6.49 -5.73 17.77
N ALA A 209 5.38 -5.78 17.03
CA ALA A 209 4.60 -7.01 16.86
C ALA A 209 5.43 -8.18 16.29
N LYS A 210 6.44 -7.90 15.45
CA LYS A 210 7.22 -8.95 14.75
C LYS A 210 8.72 -8.91 15.04
N ARG A 211 9.27 -7.78 15.50
CA ARG A 211 10.72 -7.61 15.64
C ARG A 211 11.12 -7.08 17.01
N GLN A 212 12.38 -7.31 17.36
CA GLN A 212 13.06 -6.74 18.51
C GLN A 212 14.18 -5.81 18.03
N LEU A 213 14.41 -4.72 18.75
CA LEU A 213 15.54 -3.82 18.62
C LEU A 213 16.42 -4.03 19.85
N VAL A 214 17.65 -4.44 19.61
CA VAL A 214 18.60 -4.80 20.65
C VAL A 214 19.89 -4.01 20.44
N HIS A 215 20.43 -3.40 21.49
CA HIS A 215 21.74 -2.75 21.44
C HIS A 215 22.80 -3.70 21.98
N CYS A 216 23.77 -4.06 21.16
CA CYS A 216 24.88 -4.94 21.54
C CYS A 216 26.18 -4.13 21.59
N LYS A 217 26.88 -4.22 22.73
CA LYS A 217 28.18 -3.57 22.93
C LYS A 217 29.31 -4.44 22.38
N VAL A 218 30.36 -3.80 21.86
CA VAL A 218 31.56 -4.50 21.35
C VAL A 218 32.17 -5.36 22.44
N GLY A 219 32.73 -6.49 22.02
CA GLY A 219 33.57 -7.27 22.90
C GLY A 219 34.96 -6.68 23.06
N SER A 220 35.26 -6.24 24.28
CA SER A 220 36.63 -6.08 24.76
C SER A 220 37.35 -7.43 24.79
#